data_AF-A0A1I3RMA9-F1
#
_entry.id   AF-A0A1I3RMA9-F1
#
_cell.length_a   1.000
_cell.length_b   1.000
_cell.length_c   1.000
_cell.angle_alpha   90.00
_cell.angle_beta   90.00
_cell.angle_gamma   90.00
#
_symmetry.space_group_name_H-M   'P 1'
#
loop_
_entity.id
_entity.type
_entity.pdbx_description
1 polymer ?
#
loop_
_entity_poly.entity_id
_entity_poly.type
_entity_poly.pdbx_seq_one_letter_code
_entity_poly.pdbx_strand_id
1 'polypeptide(L)'
;MFMREYNLPQWAANILTDSAKRDVLYPRSIVTPADLVDPKLVKFAFIRNPWARMASAYGNVGGSRHVADQYSFEALIESLPERHATPVADQENAHFKPASYFLPRDAAGQCRVDILGRVETCQRDWRHITDTVRILPFDLPHYNPADVPTDYRSVYTARTRNIVGDLFAEDIQLGNYDF
;
A
#
# COMPACT_ATOMS: atom_id res chain seq x y z
N MET A 1 -30.18 -8.27 -19.09
CA MET A 1 -30.05 -9.64 -18.54
C MET A 1 -28.92 -9.60 -17.54
N PHE A 2 -29.26 -9.61 -16.25
CA PHE A 2 -28.34 -9.49 -15.12
C PHE A 2 -27.53 -10.79 -14.99
N MET A 3 -26.20 -10.71 -14.96
CA MET A 3 -25.38 -11.73 -14.30
C MET A 3 -24.67 -11.10 -13.11
N ARG A 4 -25.07 -11.56 -11.92
CA ARG A 4 -24.33 -11.38 -10.66
C ARG A 4 -23.10 -12.28 -10.74
N GLU A 5 -21.91 -11.71 -10.80
CA GLU A 5 -20.69 -12.48 -10.54
C GLU A 5 -20.33 -12.37 -9.06
N TYR A 6 -20.20 -13.55 -8.45
CA TYR A 6 -19.94 -13.76 -7.03
C TYR A 6 -18.46 -13.50 -6.74
N ASN A 7 -18.16 -12.69 -5.72
CA ASN A 7 -16.82 -12.61 -5.12
C ASN A 7 -16.48 -13.98 -4.50
N LEU A 8 -15.47 -14.65 -5.04
CA LEU A 8 -14.93 -15.87 -4.43
C LEU A 8 -14.10 -15.52 -3.19
N PRO A 9 -14.19 -16.30 -2.10
CA PRO A 9 -13.32 -16.14 -0.94
C PRO A 9 -11.84 -16.37 -1.27
N GLN A 10 -10.94 -15.65 -0.59
CA GLN A 10 -9.48 -15.67 -0.79
C GLN A 10 -8.86 -17.08 -0.87
N TRP A 11 -9.40 -18.07 -0.15
CA TRP A 11 -8.87 -19.44 -0.15
C TRP A 11 -9.13 -20.19 -1.47
N ALA A 12 -10.17 -19.82 -2.23
CA ALA A 12 -10.48 -20.42 -3.53
C ALA A 12 -9.57 -19.87 -4.65
N ALA A 13 -9.04 -18.64 -4.50
CA ALA A 13 -8.09 -18.04 -5.44
C ALA A 13 -6.71 -18.73 -5.44
N ASN A 14 -6.37 -19.47 -4.38
CA ASN A 14 -5.08 -20.13 -4.22
C ASN A 14 -4.93 -21.42 -5.06
N ILE A 15 -6.01 -21.91 -5.69
CA ILE A 15 -6.03 -23.16 -6.48
C ILE A 15 -5.91 -22.89 -8.00
N LEU A 16 -5.98 -21.61 -8.42
CA LEU A 16 -5.95 -21.22 -9.83
C LEU A 16 -4.51 -21.05 -10.34
N THR A 17 -4.31 -21.32 -11.64
CA THR A 17 -3.02 -21.16 -12.33
C THR A 17 -2.56 -19.70 -12.35
N ASP A 18 -1.24 -19.46 -12.48
CA ASP A 18 -0.62 -18.13 -12.34
C ASP A 18 -1.20 -17.03 -13.24
N SER A 19 -1.70 -17.37 -14.43
CA SER A 19 -2.36 -16.40 -15.30
C SER A 19 -3.73 -15.97 -14.75
N ALA A 20 -4.46 -16.87 -14.09
CA ALA A 20 -5.78 -16.60 -13.52
C ALA A 20 -5.70 -15.88 -12.16
N LYS A 21 -4.62 -16.09 -11.39
CA LYS A 21 -4.37 -15.32 -10.15
C LYS A 21 -4.26 -13.81 -10.42
N ARG A 22 -3.65 -13.42 -11.54
CA ARG A 22 -3.51 -12.00 -11.92
C ARG A 22 -4.84 -11.31 -12.15
N ASP A 23 -5.81 -11.99 -12.76
CA ASP A 23 -7.14 -11.41 -13.04
C ASP A 23 -8.11 -11.50 -11.86
N VAL A 24 -7.86 -12.39 -10.88
CA VAL A 24 -8.78 -12.65 -9.76
C VAL A 24 -8.33 -12.00 -8.43
N LEU A 25 -7.02 -11.93 -8.13
CA LEU A 25 -6.52 -11.30 -6.90
C LEU A 25 -6.38 -9.78 -7.02
N TYR A 26 -6.07 -9.34 -8.24
CA TYR A 26 -6.07 -7.94 -8.63
C TYR A 26 -6.83 -7.87 -9.95
N PRO A 27 -8.17 -8.08 -9.95
CA PRO A 27 -8.94 -7.66 -11.11
C PRO A 27 -8.47 -6.25 -11.41
N ARG A 28 -8.02 -5.97 -12.64
CA ARG A 28 -7.79 -4.59 -13.09
C ARG A 28 -9.08 -3.85 -12.74
N SER A 29 -9.05 -3.20 -11.59
CA SER A 29 -10.21 -3.04 -10.76
C SER A 29 -10.99 -1.88 -11.33
N ILE A 30 -12.19 -2.13 -11.88
CA ILE A 30 -13.46 -1.35 -11.84
C ILE A 30 -13.38 0.16 -12.19
N VAL A 31 -12.18 0.70 -12.36
CA VAL A 31 -11.80 2.09 -12.52
C VAL A 31 -11.18 2.13 -13.89
N THR A 32 -11.99 2.53 -14.85
CA THR A 32 -11.50 2.80 -16.18
C THR A 32 -10.60 4.04 -16.13
N PRO A 33 -9.71 4.25 -17.13
CA PRO A 33 -9.03 5.53 -17.27
C PRO A 33 -9.99 6.72 -17.29
N ALA A 34 -11.24 6.53 -17.73
CA ALA A 34 -12.29 7.54 -17.69
C ALA A 34 -12.70 7.90 -16.25
N ASP A 35 -12.80 6.93 -15.33
CA ASP A 35 -13.12 7.17 -13.92
C ASP A 35 -11.97 7.88 -13.18
N LEU A 36 -10.71 7.58 -13.55
CA LEU A 36 -9.53 8.29 -13.02
C LEU A 36 -9.48 9.76 -13.43
N VAL A 37 -10.11 10.11 -14.55
CA VAL A 37 -10.14 11.48 -15.06
C VAL A 37 -11.51 12.15 -14.93
N ASP A 38 -12.53 11.45 -14.41
CA ASP A 38 -13.86 12.05 -14.20
C ASP A 38 -13.76 13.17 -13.16
N PRO A 39 -13.97 14.44 -13.55
CA PRO A 39 -13.89 15.55 -12.63
C PRO A 39 -15.03 15.57 -11.60
N LYS A 40 -16.06 14.73 -11.75
CA LYS A 40 -17.19 14.63 -10.82
C LYS A 40 -16.90 13.74 -9.62
N LEU A 41 -15.88 12.88 -9.71
CA LEU A 41 -15.47 11.99 -8.63
C LEU A 41 -14.28 12.58 -7.89
N VAL A 42 -14.34 12.52 -6.56
CA VAL A 42 -13.21 12.82 -5.69
C VAL A 42 -12.40 11.54 -5.48
N LYS A 43 -11.13 11.57 -5.87
CA LYS A 43 -10.18 10.47 -5.70
C LYS A 43 -9.34 10.77 -4.47
N PHE A 44 -9.33 9.87 -3.51
CA PHE A 44 -8.46 9.97 -2.34
C PHE A 44 -7.66 8.69 -2.13
N ALA A 45 -6.49 8.83 -1.50
CA ALA A 45 -5.65 7.71 -1.12
C ALA A 45 -5.01 7.98 0.24
N PHE A 46 -4.59 6.91 0.93
CA PHE A 46 -3.84 7.00 2.17
C PHE A 46 -2.46 6.40 1.98
N ILE A 47 -1.43 7.16 2.38
CA ILE A 47 -0.06 6.69 2.47
C ILE A 47 0.35 6.56 3.93
N ARG A 48 1.45 5.85 4.19
CA ARG A 48 2.02 5.68 5.54
C ARG A 48 3.51 5.95 5.47
N ASN A 49 4.10 6.42 6.56
CA ASN A 49 5.54 6.54 6.70
C ASN A 49 6.21 5.23 6.22
N PRO A 50 7.07 5.27 5.18
CA PRO A 50 7.62 4.05 4.58
C PRO A 50 8.41 3.18 5.56
N TRP A 51 9.16 3.79 6.48
CA TRP A 51 9.94 3.06 7.47
C TRP A 51 9.03 2.36 8.49
N ALA A 52 8.02 3.07 9.02
CA ALA A 52 7.02 2.48 9.90
C ALA A 52 6.23 1.36 9.18
N ARG A 53 5.96 1.54 7.88
CA ARG A 53 5.25 0.57 7.05
C ARG A 53 6.06 -0.70 6.82
N MET A 54 7.37 -0.59 6.56
CA MET A 54 8.24 -1.76 6.40
C MET A 54 8.41 -2.53 7.72
N ALA A 55 8.62 -1.84 8.84
CA ALA A 55 8.68 -2.48 10.16
C ALA A 55 7.35 -3.20 10.50
N SER A 56 6.23 -2.55 10.20
CA SER A 56 4.90 -3.16 10.34
C SER A 56 4.70 -4.34 9.41
N ALA A 57 5.14 -4.27 8.15
CA ALA A 57 5.06 -5.37 7.21
C ALA A 57 5.89 -6.57 7.70
N TYR A 58 7.12 -6.33 8.15
CA TYR A 58 7.97 -7.37 8.74
C TYR A 58 7.29 -8.08 9.93
N GLY A 59 6.65 -7.32 10.83
CA GLY A 59 5.92 -7.88 11.98
C GLY A 59 4.57 -8.53 11.64
N ASN A 60 3.88 -8.05 10.59
CA ASN A 60 2.51 -8.46 10.23
C ASN A 60 2.41 -9.36 8.99
N VAL A 61 3.51 -9.74 8.33
CA VAL A 61 3.47 -10.85 7.35
C VAL A 61 3.27 -12.16 8.14
N GLY A 62 2.04 -12.35 8.59
CA GLY A 62 1.64 -13.33 9.60
C GLY A 62 0.22 -13.88 9.40
N GLY A 63 -0.35 -13.74 8.19
CA GLY A 63 -1.23 -14.79 7.66
C GLY A 63 -0.43 -15.98 7.13
N SER A 64 0.84 -15.74 6.77
CA SER A 64 1.84 -16.71 6.35
C SER A 64 3.12 -16.44 7.15
N ARG A 65 3.34 -17.23 8.22
CA ARG A 65 4.57 -17.30 9.03
C ARG A 65 5.81 -17.62 8.18
N HIS A 66 6.26 -16.76 7.29
CA HIS A 66 7.36 -17.11 6.37
C HIS A 66 8.44 -16.04 6.24
N VAL A 67 8.20 -14.73 6.38
CA VAL A 67 9.30 -13.75 6.15
C VAL A 67 10.23 -13.60 7.35
N ALA A 68 9.69 -13.34 8.55
CA ALA A 68 10.50 -13.22 9.76
C ALA A 68 11.16 -14.56 10.19
N ASP A 69 10.57 -15.69 9.79
CA ASP A 69 11.14 -17.02 10.01
C ASP A 69 12.26 -17.36 9.01
N GLN A 70 12.37 -16.61 7.91
CA GLN A 70 13.36 -16.86 6.85
C GLN A 70 14.50 -15.82 6.83
N TYR A 71 14.22 -14.58 7.24
CA TYR A 71 15.16 -13.47 7.14
C TYR A 71 15.07 -12.56 8.36
N SER A 72 16.21 -12.01 8.78
CA SER A 72 16.20 -10.85 9.67
C SER A 72 15.59 -9.63 8.98
N PHE A 73 15.18 -8.64 9.75
CA PHE A 73 14.68 -7.38 9.20
C PHE A 73 15.71 -6.73 8.25
N GLU A 74 16.98 -6.74 8.65
CA GLU A 74 18.07 -6.20 7.84
C GLU A 74 18.23 -6.97 6.54
N ALA A 75 18.27 -8.30 6.58
CA ALA A 75 18.38 -9.12 5.39
C ALA A 75 17.20 -8.91 4.42
N LEU A 76 15.98 -8.76 4.94
CA LEU A 76 14.81 -8.41 4.14
C LEU A 76 15.01 -7.06 3.44
N ILE A 77 15.32 -5.99 4.19
CA ILE A 77 15.49 -4.66 3.62
C ILE A 77 16.64 -4.61 2.60
N GLU A 78 17.77 -5.26 2.90
CA GLU A 78 18.93 -5.30 2.00
C GLU A 78 18.65 -6.03 0.69
N SER A 79 17.68 -6.94 0.66
CA SER A 79 17.24 -7.61 -0.56
C SER A 79 16.31 -6.77 -1.44
N LEU A 80 15.72 -5.69 -0.92
CA LEU A 80 14.71 -4.90 -1.64
C LEU A 80 15.24 -4.29 -2.95
N PRO A 81 16.45 -3.70 -3.04
CA PRO A 81 16.93 -3.11 -4.29
C PRO A 81 16.95 -4.10 -5.46
N GLU A 82 17.42 -5.33 -5.23
CA GLU A 82 17.44 -6.38 -6.25
C GLU A 82 16.03 -6.87 -6.60
N ARG A 83 15.16 -7.01 -5.59
CA ARG A 83 13.74 -7.37 -5.78
C ARG A 83 12.98 -6.33 -6.60
N HIS A 84 13.34 -5.05 -6.48
CA HIS A 84 12.75 -3.96 -7.27
C HIS A 84 13.35 -3.87 -8.68
N ALA A 85 14.58 -4.31 -8.88
CA ALA A 85 15.30 -4.19 -10.16
C ALA A 85 14.99 -5.32 -11.17
N THR A 86 14.51 -6.49 -10.73
CA THR A 86 14.31 -7.64 -11.62
C THR A 86 12.85 -7.83 -12.05
N PRO A 87 12.55 -8.19 -13.33
CA PRO A 87 11.18 -8.36 -13.82
C PRO A 87 10.38 -9.50 -13.16
N VAL A 88 11.06 -10.41 -12.45
CA VAL A 88 10.50 -11.66 -11.92
C VAL A 88 10.49 -11.71 -10.38
N ALA A 89 11.21 -10.85 -9.66
CA ALA A 89 11.29 -10.96 -8.21
C ALA A 89 9.96 -10.62 -7.53
N ASP A 90 9.23 -11.65 -7.09
CA ASP A 90 8.20 -11.64 -6.04
C ASP A 90 7.40 -10.34 -5.90
N GLN A 91 6.78 -9.92 -7.00
CA GLN A 91 5.81 -8.84 -6.99
C GLN A 91 4.49 -9.20 -6.29
N GLU A 92 4.41 -10.37 -5.66
CA GLU A 92 3.19 -10.89 -5.02
C GLU A 92 2.82 -10.09 -3.76
N ASN A 93 3.81 -9.56 -3.04
CA ASN A 93 3.53 -8.83 -1.80
C ASN A 93 3.49 -7.31 -2.00
N ALA A 94 2.27 -6.79 -2.13
CA ALA A 94 2.00 -5.35 -2.22
C ALA A 94 2.60 -4.54 -1.04
N HIS A 95 2.86 -5.15 0.12
CA HIS A 95 3.44 -4.46 1.27
C HIS A 95 4.86 -3.91 1.02
N PHE A 96 5.62 -4.44 0.05
CA PHE A 96 6.99 -4.01 -0.26
C PHE A 96 7.10 -3.05 -1.45
N LYS A 97 5.97 -2.64 -2.04
CA LYS A 97 5.92 -1.67 -3.16
C LYS A 97 5.59 -0.25 -2.66
N PRO A 98 6.30 0.81 -3.05
CA PRO A 98 5.93 2.19 -2.73
C PRO A 98 4.44 2.44 -2.92
N ALA A 99 3.82 3.20 -2.02
CA ALA A 99 2.42 3.57 -2.17
C ALA A 99 2.20 4.36 -3.47
N SER A 100 3.19 5.17 -3.86
CA SER A 100 3.23 5.92 -5.12
C SER A 100 3.14 5.05 -6.38
N TYR A 101 3.52 3.76 -6.28
CA TYR A 101 3.35 2.79 -7.36
C TYR A 101 1.87 2.54 -7.68
N PHE A 102 1.00 2.62 -6.67
CA PHE A 102 -0.44 2.36 -6.80
C PHE A 102 -1.26 3.62 -7.06
N LEU A 103 -0.65 4.81 -6.98
CA LEU A 103 -1.37 6.05 -7.22
C LEU A 103 -1.66 6.20 -8.72
N PRO A 104 -2.92 6.49 -9.10
CA PRO A 104 -3.26 6.70 -10.49
C PRO A 104 -2.52 7.90 -11.05
N ARG A 105 -2.07 7.78 -12.31
CA ARG A 105 -1.37 8.83 -13.04
C ARG A 105 -2.03 9.09 -14.38
N ASP A 106 -1.95 10.32 -14.86
CA ASP A 106 -2.33 10.64 -16.24
C ASP A 106 -1.21 10.32 -17.24
N ALA A 107 -1.47 10.59 -18.51
CA ALA A 107 -0.52 10.36 -19.60
C ALA A 107 0.78 11.18 -19.48
N ALA A 108 0.79 12.25 -18.67
CA ALA A 108 1.96 13.06 -18.36
C ALA A 108 2.70 12.58 -17.09
N GLY A 109 2.24 11.49 -16.46
CA GLY A 109 2.82 10.93 -15.24
C GLY A 109 2.42 11.67 -13.96
N GLN A 110 1.49 12.62 -14.03
CA GLN A 110 1.04 13.39 -12.86
C GLN A 110 0.06 12.56 -12.04
N CYS A 111 0.23 12.56 -10.71
CA CYS A 111 -0.68 11.91 -9.78
C CYS A 111 -2.09 12.51 -9.89
N ARG A 112 -3.12 11.65 -9.98
CA ARG A 112 -4.54 12.03 -10.14
C ARG A 112 -5.37 11.81 -8.89
N VAL A 113 -4.72 11.70 -7.74
CA VAL A 113 -5.37 11.72 -6.43
C VAL A 113 -5.62 13.16 -6.03
N ASP A 114 -6.87 13.51 -5.73
CA ASP A 114 -7.27 14.84 -5.30
C ASP A 114 -6.93 15.09 -3.82
N ILE A 115 -7.05 14.06 -2.98
CA ILE A 115 -6.76 14.14 -1.54
C ILE A 115 -5.84 12.99 -1.12
N LEU A 116 -4.65 13.32 -0.65
CA LEU A 116 -3.69 12.35 -0.13
C LEU A 116 -3.63 12.45 1.41
N GLY A 117 -4.23 11.47 2.08
CA GLY A 117 -4.20 11.33 3.54
C GLY A 117 -3.00 10.52 4.03
N ARG A 118 -2.73 10.60 5.33
CA ARG A 118 -1.70 9.81 6.01
C ARG A 118 -2.32 8.91 7.06
N VAL A 119 -1.85 7.66 7.14
CA VAL A 119 -2.31 6.70 8.16
C VAL A 119 -2.06 7.23 9.57
N GLU A 120 -0.96 7.94 9.79
CA GLU A 120 -0.59 8.59 11.05
C GLU A 120 -1.62 9.64 11.49
N THR A 121 -2.30 10.26 10.53
CA THR A 121 -3.35 11.26 10.77
C THR A 121 -4.70 10.84 10.21
N CYS A 122 -4.95 9.52 10.15
CA CYS A 122 -6.06 8.91 9.43
C CYS A 122 -7.41 9.56 9.76
N GLN A 123 -7.72 9.70 11.05
CA GLN A 123 -9.00 10.26 11.48
C GLN A 123 -9.16 11.75 11.11
N ARG A 124 -8.08 12.52 11.10
CA ARG A 124 -8.11 13.92 10.68
C ARG A 124 -8.32 14.03 9.18
N ASP A 125 -7.57 13.26 8.41
CA ASP A 125 -7.61 13.32 6.95
C ASP A 125 -8.92 12.71 6.42
N TRP A 126 -9.48 11.72 7.14
CA TRP A 126 -10.83 11.21 6.90
C TRP A 126 -11.90 12.28 7.05
N ARG A 127 -11.88 13.06 8.13
CA ARG A 127 -12.81 14.19 8.30
C ARG A 127 -12.72 15.18 7.15
N HIS A 128 -11.50 15.49 6.69
CA HIS A 128 -11.31 16.34 5.53
C HIS A 128 -11.99 15.76 4.28
N ILE A 129 -11.83 14.47 4.02
CA ILE A 129 -12.49 13.78 2.90
C ILE A 129 -14.01 13.86 3.03
N THR A 130 -14.57 13.53 4.20
CA THR A 130 -16.04 13.56 4.43
C THR A 130 -16.62 14.95 4.21
N ASP A 131 -15.90 15.99 4.64
CA ASP A 131 -16.29 17.39 4.44
C ASP A 131 -16.27 17.76 2.95
N THR A 132 -15.23 17.34 2.21
CA THR A 132 -15.11 17.60 0.77
C THR A 132 -16.24 16.94 -0.03
N VAL A 133 -16.59 15.69 0.28
CA VAL A 133 -17.66 14.96 -0.44
C VAL A 133 -19.06 15.21 0.14
N ARG A 134 -19.17 16.06 1.18
CA ARG A 134 -20.42 16.49 1.82
C ARG A 134 -21.26 15.34 2.37
N ILE A 135 -20.61 14.36 3.00
CA ILE A 135 -21.30 13.31 3.75
C ILE A 135 -21.24 13.60 5.25
N LEU A 136 -22.20 13.05 6.00
CA LEU A 136 -22.20 13.19 7.46
C LEU A 136 -20.92 12.56 8.03
N PRO A 137 -20.14 13.31 8.85
CA PRO A 137 -18.90 12.80 9.39
C PRO A 137 -19.17 11.70 10.40
N PHE A 138 -18.31 10.68 10.38
CA PHE A 138 -18.27 9.63 11.38
C PHE A 138 -16.82 9.23 11.65
N ASP A 139 -16.57 8.69 12.84
CA ASP A 139 -15.23 8.23 13.19
C ASP A 139 -14.93 6.89 12.53
N LEU A 140 -13.73 6.76 11.95
CA LEU A 140 -13.26 5.48 11.42
C LEU A 140 -12.91 4.57 12.59
N PRO A 141 -13.63 3.45 12.78
CA PRO A 141 -13.26 2.48 13.81
C PRO A 141 -11.92 1.81 13.47
N HIS A 142 -11.04 1.70 14.46
CA HIS A 142 -9.74 1.05 14.30
C HIS A 142 -9.83 -0.44 14.65
N TYR A 143 -10.27 -1.27 13.71
CA TYR A 143 -10.53 -2.70 13.95
C TYR A 143 -9.28 -3.60 13.99
N ASN A 144 -8.19 -3.19 13.34
CA ASN A 144 -6.96 -3.98 13.25
C ASN A 144 -5.75 -3.14 13.69
N PRO A 145 -5.63 -2.84 14.99
CA PRO A 145 -4.43 -2.17 15.50
C PRO A 145 -3.23 -3.09 15.31
N ALA A 146 -2.16 -2.56 14.73
CA ALA A 146 -0.93 -3.32 14.58
C ALA A 146 -0.12 -3.28 15.89
N ASP A 147 0.35 -4.44 16.36
CA ASP A 147 1.28 -4.59 17.48
C ASP A 147 2.73 -4.26 17.06
N VAL A 148 2.94 -3.08 16.46
CA VAL A 148 4.28 -2.63 16.06
C VAL A 148 5.00 -2.08 17.31
N PRO A 149 6.31 -2.31 17.48
CA PRO A 149 7.08 -1.63 18.51
C PRO A 149 6.79 -0.13 18.50
N THR A 150 6.63 0.46 19.69
CA THR A 150 6.28 1.88 19.86
C THR A 150 7.22 2.83 19.11
N ASP A 151 8.46 2.39 18.86
CA ASP A 151 9.41 3.07 17.99
C ASP A 151 10.01 2.12 16.94
N TYR A 152 9.49 2.18 15.71
CA TYR A 152 10.00 1.43 14.56
C TYR A 152 11.47 1.73 14.27
N ARG A 153 12.01 2.87 14.71
CA ARG A 153 13.38 3.27 14.42
C ARG A 153 14.41 2.32 15.03
N SER A 154 14.04 1.67 16.14
CA SER A 154 14.89 0.73 16.86
C SER A 154 15.31 -0.49 16.05
N VAL A 155 14.57 -0.87 15.00
CA VAL A 155 14.92 -2.01 14.14
C VAL A 155 15.77 -1.62 12.93
N TYR A 156 16.09 -0.33 12.75
CA TYR A 156 16.85 0.14 11.60
C TYR A 156 18.32 0.38 11.93
N THR A 157 19.18 -0.03 11.00
CA THR A 157 20.55 0.49 10.89
C THR A 157 20.56 1.71 9.97
N ALA A 158 21.65 2.48 9.98
CA ALA A 158 21.82 3.58 9.03
C ALA A 158 21.71 3.10 7.57
N ARG A 159 22.22 1.89 7.27
CA ARG A 159 22.15 1.28 5.94
C ARG A 159 20.72 0.95 5.54
N THR A 160 19.98 0.22 6.37
CA THR A 160 18.60 -0.18 6.03
C THR A 160 17.65 1.02 5.98
N ARG A 161 17.90 2.05 6.80
CA ARG A 161 17.18 3.33 6.73
C ARG A 161 17.36 3.98 5.36
N ASN A 162 18.60 4.06 4.88
CA ASN A 162 18.91 4.71 3.61
C ASN A 162 18.34 3.93 2.43
N ILE A 163 18.39 2.59 2.44
CA ILE A 163 17.77 1.75 1.40
C ILE A 163 16.27 2.04 1.26
N VAL A 164 15.55 2.10 2.39
CA VAL A 164 14.12 2.48 2.37
C VAL A 164 13.95 3.94 1.93
N GLY A 165 14.83 4.84 2.37
CA GLY A 165 14.83 6.23 1.93
C GLY A 165 14.90 6.39 0.41
N ASP A 166 15.81 5.65 -0.22
CA ASP A 166 16.04 5.71 -1.67
C ASP A 166 14.88 5.07 -2.45
N LEU A 167 14.45 3.87 -2.04
CA LEU A 167 13.39 3.13 -2.73
C LEU A 167 12.02 3.79 -2.61
N PHE A 168 11.76 4.51 -1.51
CA PHE A 168 10.47 5.13 -1.20
C PHE A 168 10.55 6.66 -1.24
N ALA A 169 11.53 7.23 -1.96
CA ALA A 169 11.76 8.68 -2.03
C ALA A 169 10.51 9.47 -2.44
N GLU A 170 9.72 8.95 -3.38
CA GLU A 170 8.47 9.60 -3.80
C GLU A 170 7.42 9.59 -2.69
N ASP A 171 7.22 8.46 -2.00
CA ASP A 171 6.30 8.38 -0.85
C ASP A 171 6.72 9.36 0.26
N ILE A 172 8.02 9.49 0.50
CA ILE A 172 8.61 10.40 1.48
C ILE A 172 8.29 11.85 1.09
N GLN A 173 8.50 12.21 -0.18
CA GLN A 173 8.18 13.54 -0.69
C GLN A 173 6.68 13.84 -0.62
N LEU A 174 5.84 12.89 -1.06
CA LEU A 174 4.38 13.03 -1.05
C LEU A 174 3.81 13.18 0.37
N GLY A 175 4.36 12.45 1.34
CA GLY A 175 3.89 12.47 2.72
C GLY A 175 4.59 13.48 3.63
N ASN A 176 5.61 14.17 3.12
CA ASN A 176 6.54 14.98 3.90
C ASN A 176 7.01 14.22 5.15
N TYR A 177 7.54 13.01 4.92
CA TYR A 177 8.03 12.15 5.98
C TYR A 177 9.51 12.41 6.24
N ASP A 178 9.87 12.24 7.51
CA ASP A 178 11.25 12.15 7.96
C ASP A 178 11.38 10.87 8.79
N PHE A 179 12.61 10.37 8.87
CA PHE A 179 12.90 9.16 9.64
C PHE A 179 12.72 9.41 11.15
#